data_AF-A0A7X7FKP9-F1
#
_entry.id   AF-A0A7X7FKP9-F1
#
_cell.length_a   1.000
_cell.length_b   1.000
_cell.length_c   1.000
_cell.angle_alpha   90.00
_cell.angle_beta   90.00
_cell.angle_gamma   90.00
#
_symmetry.space_group_name_H-M   'P 1'
#
loop_
_entity.id
_entity.type
_entity.pdbx_description
1 polymer ?
#
loop_
_entity_poly.entity_id
_entity_poly.type
_entity_poly.pdbx_seq_one_letter_code
_entity_poly.pdbx_strand_id
1 'polypeptide(L)' 'VTIVLVTHEMAIAAQAQRVIRMKDGRIVEDRKVDEAFRDQLLAERLAATTAKITEQSRRPPTAR' A
#
# COMPACT_ATOMS: atom_id res chain seq x y z
N VAL A 1 10.38 -2.41 -23.76
CA VAL A 1 11.09 -1.91 -22.56
C VAL A 1 10.43 -2.53 -21.34
N THR A 2 11.19 -2.90 -20.32
CA THR A 2 10.66 -3.47 -19.06
C THR A 2 11.00 -2.55 -17.91
N ILE A 3 10.03 -2.29 -17.03
CA ILE A 3 10.20 -1.43 -15.84
C ILE A 3 9.80 -2.24 -14.61
N VAL A 4 10.65 -2.21 -13.59
CA VAL A 4 10.38 -2.76 -12.27
C VAL A 4 10.44 -1.61 -11.28
N LEU A 5 9.38 -1.43 -10.50
CA LEU A 5 9.26 -0.38 -9.49
C LEU A 5 8.94 -1.00 -8.14
N VAL A 6 9.67 -0.58 -7.11
CA VAL A 6 9.38 -0.93 -5.71
C VAL A 6 8.79 0.29 -5.04
N THR A 7 7.57 0.16 -4.50
CA THR A 7 6.84 1.27 -3.88
C THR A 7 6.05 0.78 -2.68
N HIS A 8 5.88 1.67 -1.70
CA HIS A 8 4.96 1.47 -0.58
C HIS A 8 3.61 2.17 -0.81
N GLU A 9 3.47 2.93 -1.91
CA GLU A 9 2.25 3.63 -2.26
C GLU A 9 1.35 2.76 -3.14
N MET A 10 0.22 2.30 -2.58
CA MET A 10 -0.68 1.39 -3.28
C MET A 10 -1.31 2.02 -4.54
N ALA A 11 -1.48 3.35 -4.57
CA ALA A 11 -1.95 4.05 -5.76
C ALA A 11 -0.99 3.94 -6.94
N ILE A 12 0.31 3.83 -6.69
CA ILE A 12 1.32 3.63 -7.73
C ILE A 12 1.32 2.16 -8.17
N ALA A 13 1.24 1.22 -7.21
CA ALA A 13 1.12 -0.21 -7.52
C ALA A 13 -0.12 -0.53 -8.38
N ALA A 14 -1.24 0.17 -8.14
CA ALA A 14 -2.49 0.03 -8.90
C ALA A 14 -2.37 0.41 -10.39
N GLN A 15 -1.33 1.15 -10.79
CA GLN A 15 -1.05 1.50 -12.19
C GLN A 15 -0.19 0.45 -12.91
N ALA A 16 0.38 -0.51 -12.18
CA ALA A 16 1.23 -1.53 -12.76
C ALA A 16 0.42 -2.61 -13.49
N GLN A 17 1.05 -3.31 -14.44
CA GLN A 17 0.43 -4.46 -15.12
C GLN A 17 0.42 -5.71 -14.22
N ARG A 18 1.36 -5.80 -13.29
CA ARG A 18 1.56 -6.91 -12.36
C ARG A 18 2.10 -6.36 -11.05
N VAL A 19 1.62 -6.89 -9.94
CA VAL A 19 2.10 -6.54 -8.60
C VAL A 19 2.59 -7.81 -7.91
N ILE A 20 3.76 -7.69 -7.29
CA ILE A 20 4.33 -8.71 -6.42
C ILE A 20 4.39 -8.11 -5.01
N ARG A 21 3.68 -8.72 -4.05
CA ARG A 21 3.81 -8.37 -2.64
C ARG A 21 4.84 -9.28 -2.01
N MET A 22 5.73 -8.68 -1.24
CA MET A 22 6.76 -9.40 -0.50
C MET A 22 6.64 -9.10 0.98
N LYS A 23 6.89 -10.11 1.81
CA LYS A 23 7.00 -9.99 3.26
C LYS A 23 8.09 -10.95 3.74
N ASP A 24 8.99 -10.46 4.59
CA ASP A 24 10.07 -11.26 5.20
C ASP A 24 10.91 -12.03 4.15
N GLY A 25 11.22 -11.37 3.03
CA GLY A 25 11.99 -11.96 1.93
C GLY A 25 11.23 -12.97 1.07
N ARG A 26 9.94 -13.20 1.32
CA ARG A 26 9.09 -14.15 0.57
C ARG A 26 8.03 -13.42 -0.24
N ILE A 27 7.70 -13.97 -1.41
CA ILE A 27 6.57 -13.51 -2.21
C ILE A 27 5.29 -14.03 -1.55
N VAL A 28 4.39 -13.13 -1.19
CA VAL A 28 3.09 -13.46 -0.58
C VAL A 28 1.92 -13.30 -1.54
N GLU A 29 2.10 -12.49 -2.59
CA GLU A 29 1.12 -12.34 -3.67
C GLU A 29 1.85 -12.01 -4.96
N ASP A 30 1.39 -12.60 -6.06
CA ASP A 30 1.93 -12.37 -7.39
C ASP A 30 0.81 -12.52 -8.41
N ARG A 31 0.30 -11.38 -8.90
CA ARG A 31 -0.83 -11.37 -9.82
C ARG A 31 -0.82 -10.16 -10.75
N LYS A 32 -1.52 -10.30 -11.88
CA LYS A 32 -1.84 -9.17 -12.77
C LYS A 32 -2.86 -8.25 -12.09
N VAL A 33 -2.82 -6.97 -12.44
CA VAL A 33 -3.78 -5.97 -11.95
C VAL A 33 -5.00 -5.96 -12.85
N ASP A 34 -6.04 -6.69 -12.41
CA ASP A 34 -7.39 -6.58 -12.93
C ASP A 34 -8.15 -5.43 -12.24
N GLU A 35 -9.39 -5.17 -12.68
CA GLU A 35 -10.20 -4.07 -12.15
C GLU A 35 -10.54 -4.25 -10.67
N ALA A 36 -10.95 -5.45 -10.25
CA ALA A 36 -11.26 -5.73 -8.86
C ALA A 36 -10.05 -5.55 -7.94
N PHE A 37 -8.87 -5.99 -8.38
CA PHE A 37 -7.64 -5.85 -7.61
C PHE A 37 -7.15 -4.40 -7.57
N ARG A 38 -7.34 -3.63 -8.65
CA ARG A 38 -7.07 -2.20 -8.67
C ARG A 38 -7.87 -1.46 -7.61
N ASP A 39 -9.17 -1.76 -7.50
CA ASP A 39 -10.05 -1.14 -6.50
C ASP A 39 -9.62 -1.49 -5.08
N GLN A 40 -9.19 -2.74 -4.84
CA GLN A 40 -8.64 -3.16 -3.55
C GLN A 40 -7.39 -2.38 -3.16
N LEU A 41 -6.44 -2.22 -4.08
CA LEU A 41 -5.21 -1.45 -3.84
C LEU A 41 -5.51 0.03 -3.52
N LEU A 42 -6.47 0.62 -4.22
CA LEU A 42 -6.90 2.00 -3.96
C LEU A 42 -7.61 2.14 -2.61
N ALA A 43 -8.43 1.16 -2.22
CA ALA A 43 -9.08 1.12 -0.92
C ALA A 43 -8.06 0.97 0.24
N GLU A 44 -7.03 0.13 0.07
CA GLU A 44 -5.96 -0.06 1.07
C GLU A 44 -5.24 1.28 1.39
N ARG A 45 -5.01 2.13 0.38
CA ARG A 45 -4.44 3.47 0.60
C ARG A 45 -5.30 4.32 1.53
N LEU A 46 -6.62 4.31 1.33
CA LEU A 46 -7.55 5.08 2.14
C LEU A 46 -7.55 4.58 3.59
N ALA A 47 -7.60 3.27 3.79
CA ALA A 47 -7.53 2.64 5.11
C ALA A 47 -6.23 2.99 5.86
N ALA A 48 -5.10 2.96 5.17
CA ALA A 48 -3.80 3.35 5.74
C ALA A 48 -3.77 4.85 6.12
N THR A 49 -4.50 5.70 5.40
CA THR A 49 -4.60 7.14 5.72
C THR A 49 -5.42 7.35 6.98
N THR A 50 -6.58 6.67 7.12
CA THR A 50 -7.42 6.77 8.32
C THR A 50 -6.71 6.26 9.58
N ALA A 51 -6.00 5.13 9.48
CA ALA A 51 -5.23 4.58 10.60
C ALA A 51 -4.19 5.58 11.14
N LYS A 52 -3.46 6.27 10.25
CA LYS A 52 -2.47 7.29 10.63
C LYS A 52 -3.09 8.49 11.36
N ILE A 53 -4.29 8.91 10.96
CA ILE A 53 -5.02 10.02 11.61
C ILE A 53 -5.37 9.67 13.06
N THR A 54 -5.84 8.44 13.31
CA THR A 54 -6.20 7.99 14.66
C THR A 54 -4.98 7.83 15.59
N GLU A 55 -3.86 7.33 15.07
CA GLU A 55 -2.61 7.18 15.84
C GLU A 55 -2.00 8.53 16.27
N GLN A 56 -2.07 9.55 15.42
CA GLN A 56 -1.50 10.86 15.73
C GLN A 56 -2.25 11.59 16.85
N SER A 57 -3.56 11.34 17.02
CA SER A 57 -4.36 11.90 18.11
C SER A 57 -4.09 11.26 19.47
N ARG A 58 -3.42 10.12 19.55
CA ARG A 58 -3.11 9.41 20.81
C ARG A 58 -1.76 9.79 21.43
N ARG A 59 -0.96 10.62 20.75
CA ARG A 59 0.31 11.11 21.32
C ARG A 59 -0.01 12.23 22.31
N PRO A 60 0.25 12.08 23.62
CA PRO A 60 0.10 13.20 24.55
C PRO A 60 1.07 14.32 24.15
N PRO A 61 0.71 15.61 24.29
CA PRO A 61 1.70 16.66 24.23
C PRO A 61 2.69 16.38 25.36
N THR A 62 3.94 16.07 25.00
CA THR A 62 5.02 15.87 25.96
C THR A 62 5.04 17.02 26.94
N ALA A 63 4.83 16.70 28.22
CA ALA A 63 4.91 17.61 29.35
C ALA A 63 6.23 18.39 29.30
N ARG A 64 6.13 19.70 29.47
CA ARG A 64 7.26 20.59 29.76
C ARG A 64 7.72 20.39 31.20
#